data_AF-A0A6A3R0W6-F1
#
_entry.id   AF-A0A6A3R0W6-F1
#
_cell.length_a   1.000
_cell.length_b   1.000
_cell.length_c   1.000
_cell.angle_alpha   90.00
_cell.angle_beta   90.00
_cell.angle_gamma   90.00
#
_symmetry.space_group_name_H-M   'P 1'
#
loop_
_entity.id
_entity.type
_entity.pdbx_description
1 polymer ?
#
loop_
_entity_poly.entity_id
_entity_poly.type
_entity_poly.pdbx_seq_one_letter_code
_entity_poly.pdbx_strand_id
1 'polypeptide(L)'
;MADDVGVGELKGVDALIEQWKRYSSYFGSLHLQLNRMEQQPLGDMVAVATLSLTITEATLQYVFPHLLAVPHYSSLTPRLLNQRLECSCTVRFTWDDSTGRVARLDSTIDLLSPLLRVLGSLEDVSHVVGEALITPAYLIGEIYY
;
A
#
# COMPACT_ATOMS: atom_id res chain seq x y z
N MET A 1 17.65 4.05 9.74
CA MET A 1 16.54 5.01 9.92
C MET A 1 16.70 5.67 11.28
N ALA A 2 16.15 6.87 11.47
CA ALA A 2 16.01 7.44 12.81
C ALA A 2 15.06 6.56 13.64
N ASP A 3 15.24 6.52 14.95
CA ASP A 3 14.42 5.65 15.83
C ASP A 3 12.94 6.06 15.77
N ASP A 4 12.70 7.35 15.50
CA ASP A 4 11.40 7.99 15.48
C ASP A 4 10.94 8.30 14.04
N VAL A 5 11.42 7.52 13.07
CA VAL A 5 11.13 7.67 11.64
C VAL A 5 9.62 7.77 11.36
N GLY A 6 9.22 8.79 10.62
CA GLY A 6 7.83 8.94 10.16
C GLY A 6 7.53 8.03 8.96
N VAL A 7 6.36 7.40 8.95
CA VAL A 7 5.89 6.53 7.86
C VAL A 7 4.42 6.85 7.58
N GLY A 8 4.18 7.77 6.64
CA GLY A 8 2.86 8.37 6.49
C GLY A 8 2.42 9.04 7.81
N GLU A 9 1.39 8.45 8.44
CA GLU A 9 0.86 8.91 9.75
C GLU A 9 1.46 8.16 10.95
N LEU A 10 2.25 7.10 10.72
CA LEU A 10 2.89 6.32 11.77
C LEU A 10 4.25 6.90 12.15
N LYS A 11 4.73 6.52 13.34
CA LYS A 11 6.04 6.92 13.86
C LYS A 11 6.78 5.74 14.46
N GLY A 12 8.07 5.64 14.15
CA GLY A 12 8.99 4.65 14.68
C GLY A 12 9.24 3.45 13.77
N VAL A 13 10.42 2.84 13.94
CA VAL A 13 10.87 1.69 13.14
C VAL A 13 9.96 0.47 13.32
N ASP A 14 9.43 0.25 14.53
CA ASP A 14 8.54 -0.87 14.79
C ASP A 14 7.23 -0.77 14.01
N ALA A 15 6.65 0.44 13.92
CA ALA A 15 5.44 0.69 13.15
C ALA A 15 5.66 0.44 11.65
N LEU A 16 6.83 0.81 11.12
CA LEU A 16 7.23 0.48 9.75
C LEU A 16 7.26 -1.03 9.55
N ILE A 17 8.01 -1.75 10.40
CA ILE A 17 8.18 -3.21 10.29
C ILE A 17 6.82 -3.91 10.36
N GLU A 18 5.95 -3.46 11.25
CA GLU A 18 4.60 -4.01 11.37
C GLU A 18 3.76 -3.81 10.10
N GLN A 19 3.84 -2.64 9.46
CA GLN A 19 3.19 -2.45 8.16
C GLN A 19 3.74 -3.37 7.08
N TRP A 20 5.07 -3.55 7.00
CA TRP A 20 5.66 -4.50 6.06
C TRP A 20 5.22 -5.95 6.33
N LYS A 21 5.07 -6.34 7.60
CA LYS A 21 4.53 -7.66 7.97
C LYS A 21 3.09 -7.84 7.49
N ARG A 22 2.24 -6.83 7.67
CA ARG A 22 0.84 -6.87 7.17
C ARG A 22 0.79 -6.99 5.65
N TYR A 23 1.56 -6.19 4.93
CA TYR A 23 1.64 -6.28 3.47
C TYR A 23 2.07 -7.67 2.99
N SER A 24 3.13 -8.22 3.58
CA SER A 24 3.66 -9.53 3.21
C SER A 24 2.78 -10.70 3.64
N SER A 25 1.96 -10.52 4.68
CA SER A 25 1.04 -11.57 5.17
C SER A 25 -0.30 -11.55 4.46
N TYR A 26 -0.81 -10.37 4.10
CA TYR A 26 -2.15 -10.22 3.53
C TYR A 26 -2.15 -10.27 2.00
N PHE A 27 -1.05 -9.94 1.34
CA PHE A 27 -0.93 -10.03 -0.12
C PHE A 27 0.00 -11.16 -0.54
N GLY A 28 -0.39 -11.87 -1.60
CA GLY A 28 0.44 -12.92 -2.18
C GLY A 28 1.52 -12.33 -3.11
N SER A 29 2.63 -13.04 -3.26
CA SER A 29 3.67 -12.73 -4.26
C SER A 29 4.09 -11.24 -4.28
N LEU A 30 4.18 -10.63 -3.09
CA LEU A 30 4.54 -9.23 -2.92
C LEU A 30 5.96 -8.99 -3.44
N HIS A 31 6.10 -8.08 -4.38
CA HIS A 31 7.37 -7.74 -4.99
C HIS A 31 7.44 -6.24 -5.25
N LEU A 32 8.50 -5.59 -4.75
CA LEU A 32 8.77 -4.18 -5.01
C LEU A 32 10.00 -4.08 -5.91
N GLN A 33 9.81 -3.55 -7.12
CA GLN A 33 10.87 -3.33 -8.07
C GLN A 33 11.20 -1.83 -8.14
N LEU A 34 12.42 -1.45 -7.79
CA LEU A 34 12.90 -0.09 -7.97
C LEU A 34 13.13 0.18 -9.46
N ASN A 35 12.46 1.20 -10.00
CA ASN A 35 12.58 1.59 -11.40
C ASN A 35 13.62 2.68 -11.58
N ARG A 36 13.58 3.71 -10.72
CA ARG A 36 14.56 4.79 -10.67
C ARG A 36 14.57 5.47 -9.31
N MET A 37 15.64 6.19 -9.05
CA MET A 37 15.81 6.98 -7.84
C MET A 37 16.44 8.33 -8.20
N GLU A 38 15.87 9.40 -7.68
CA GLU A 38 16.24 10.77 -8.04
C GLU A 38 16.42 11.60 -6.77
N GLN A 39 17.53 12.34 -6.70
CA GLN A 39 17.71 13.36 -5.68
C GLN A 39 16.95 14.62 -6.10
N GLN A 40 16.13 15.14 -5.19
CA GLN A 40 15.36 16.35 -5.38
C GLN A 40 16.20 17.59 -4.99
N PRO A 41 15.86 18.78 -5.49
CA PRO A 41 16.63 20.01 -5.25
C PRO A 41 16.82 20.37 -3.76
N LEU A 42 15.95 19.87 -2.88
CA LEU A 42 15.96 20.11 -1.44
C LEU A 42 16.65 18.99 -0.64
N GLY A 43 17.38 18.09 -1.30
CA GLY A 43 18.12 17.00 -0.64
C GLY A 43 17.30 15.72 -0.40
N ASP A 44 15.97 15.82 -0.45
CA ASP A 44 15.06 14.68 -0.50
C ASP A 44 15.44 13.68 -1.60
N MET A 45 15.13 12.41 -1.38
CA MET A 45 15.31 11.38 -2.39
C MET A 45 13.97 10.75 -2.73
N VAL A 46 13.64 10.68 -4.01
CA VAL A 46 12.39 10.06 -4.50
C VAL A 46 12.74 8.81 -5.28
N ALA A 47 12.26 7.67 -4.79
CA ALA A 47 12.26 6.42 -5.52
C ALA A 47 10.94 6.27 -6.27
N VAL A 48 11.00 5.88 -7.54
CA VAL A 48 9.85 5.43 -8.32
C VAL A 48 10.02 3.94 -8.54
N ALA A 49 8.97 3.19 -8.23
CA ALA A 49 9.00 1.74 -8.19
C ALA A 49 7.68 1.15 -8.71
N THR A 50 7.70 -0.13 -9.03
CA THR A 50 6.50 -0.92 -9.30
C THR A 50 6.29 -1.87 -8.12
N LEU A 51 5.13 -1.77 -7.46
CA LEU A 51 4.68 -2.73 -6.47
C LEU A 51 3.76 -3.75 -7.15
N SER A 52 4.19 -4.99 -7.19
CA SER A 52 3.40 -6.10 -7.70
C SER A 52 2.91 -6.96 -6.55
N LEU A 53 1.60 -7.21 -6.50
CA LEU A 53 0.96 -7.98 -5.44
C LEU A 53 -0.16 -8.84 -5.99
N THR A 54 -0.50 -9.93 -5.32
CA THR A 54 -1.60 -10.81 -5.69
C THR A 54 -2.68 -10.73 -4.61
N ILE A 55 -3.93 -10.54 -5.04
CA ILE A 55 -5.08 -10.61 -4.14
C ILE A 55 -5.31 -12.08 -3.76
N THR A 56 -5.31 -12.35 -2.46
CA THR A 56 -5.51 -13.68 -1.88
C THR A 56 -6.77 -13.71 -1.02
N GLU A 57 -7.12 -14.89 -0.49
CA GLU A 57 -8.15 -15.02 0.54
C GLU A 57 -7.83 -14.16 1.77
N ALA A 58 -6.56 -14.10 2.18
CA ALA A 58 -6.12 -13.22 3.27
C ALA A 58 -6.34 -11.74 2.91
N THR A 59 -6.10 -11.34 1.65
CA THR A 59 -6.40 -9.96 1.22
C THR A 59 -7.88 -9.64 1.37
N LEU A 60 -8.76 -10.54 0.94
CA LEU A 60 -10.20 -10.37 1.06
C LEU A 60 -10.62 -10.33 2.53
N GLN A 61 -10.02 -11.14 3.39
CA GLN A 61 -10.36 -11.20 4.80
C GLN A 61 -9.86 -9.98 5.61
N TYR A 62 -8.65 -9.50 5.34
CA TYR A 62 -7.98 -8.49 6.19
C TYR A 62 -7.91 -7.10 5.57
N VAL A 63 -8.09 -6.97 4.25
CA VAL A 63 -8.03 -5.69 3.53
C VAL A 63 -9.39 -5.31 2.95
N PHE A 64 -10.14 -6.26 2.41
CA PHE A 64 -11.46 -6.01 1.82
C PHE A 64 -12.61 -6.85 2.44
N PRO A 65 -12.72 -6.95 3.79
CA PRO A 65 -13.67 -7.86 4.45
C PRO A 65 -15.13 -7.59 4.09
N HIS A 66 -15.48 -6.34 3.78
CA HIS A 66 -16.82 -5.93 3.36
C HIS A 66 -17.29 -6.66 2.10
N LEU A 67 -16.39 -7.05 1.20
CA LEU A 67 -16.71 -7.82 -0.01
C LEU A 67 -17.17 -9.25 0.30
N LEU A 68 -16.80 -9.78 1.46
CA LEU A 68 -17.25 -11.10 1.94
C LEU A 68 -18.56 -11.01 2.72
N ALA A 69 -18.81 -9.87 3.38
CA ALA A 69 -19.97 -9.70 4.26
C ALA A 69 -21.27 -9.37 3.51
N VAL A 70 -21.19 -8.64 2.39
CA VAL A 70 -22.36 -8.11 1.68
C VAL A 70 -22.66 -8.95 0.43
N PRO A 71 -23.84 -9.60 0.32
CA PRO A 71 -24.20 -10.41 -0.84
C PRO A 71 -24.18 -9.64 -2.17
N HIS A 72 -24.37 -8.32 -2.13
CA HIS A 72 -24.32 -7.46 -3.31
C HIS A 72 -22.95 -7.45 -4.00
N TYR A 73 -21.87 -7.64 -3.25
CA TYR A 73 -20.50 -7.64 -3.77
C TYR A 73 -19.96 -9.05 -4.09
N SER A 74 -20.80 -10.08 -3.98
CA SER A 74 -20.39 -11.48 -4.19
C SER A 74 -19.82 -11.75 -5.58
N SER A 75 -20.16 -10.91 -6.57
CA SER A 75 -19.64 -10.99 -7.94
C SER A 75 -18.22 -10.41 -8.09
N LEU A 76 -17.78 -9.53 -7.17
CA LEU A 76 -16.47 -8.88 -7.22
C LEU A 76 -15.37 -9.81 -6.69
N THR A 77 -15.63 -10.51 -5.59
CA THR A 77 -14.70 -11.45 -4.95
C THR A 77 -14.05 -12.45 -5.91
N PRO A 78 -14.79 -13.22 -6.73
CA PRO A 78 -14.19 -14.18 -7.66
C PRO A 78 -13.41 -13.52 -8.81
N ARG A 79 -13.72 -12.26 -9.14
CA ARG A 79 -12.98 -11.50 -10.16
C ARG A 79 -11.64 -11.00 -9.65
N LEU A 80 -11.57 -10.70 -8.35
CA LEU A 80 -10.37 -10.19 -7.67
C LEU A 80 -9.45 -11.30 -7.19
N LEU A 81 -9.99 -12.41 -6.69
CA LEU A 81 -9.18 -13.49 -6.13
C LEU A 81 -8.15 -14.00 -7.15
N ASN A 82 -6.91 -14.17 -6.70
CA ASN A 82 -5.73 -14.55 -7.49
C ASN A 82 -5.31 -13.55 -8.57
N GLN A 83 -5.93 -12.37 -8.67
CA GLN A 83 -5.46 -11.35 -9.60
C GLN A 83 -4.14 -10.75 -9.13
N ARG A 84 -3.21 -10.62 -10.07
CA ARG A 84 -1.95 -9.90 -9.85
C ARG A 84 -2.13 -8.44 -10.25
N LEU A 85 -1.99 -7.55 -9.29
CA LEU A 85 -1.99 -6.11 -9.51
C LEU A 85 -0.55 -5.62 -9.64
N GLU A 86 -0.34 -4.77 -10.64
CA GLU A 86 0.89 -4.00 -10.81
C GLU A 86 0.57 -2.53 -10.56
N CYS A 87 1.02 -2.06 -9.40
CA CYS A 87 0.76 -0.72 -8.91
C CYS A 87 2.02 0.13 -9.11
N SER A 88 1.86 1.28 -9.76
CA SER A 88 2.91 2.30 -9.74
C SER A 88 3.02 2.85 -8.33
N CYS A 89 4.24 3.01 -7.81
CA CYS A 89 4.45 3.59 -6.49
C CYS A 89 5.63 4.55 -6.47
N THR A 90 5.55 5.53 -5.57
CA THR A 90 6.67 6.41 -5.26
C THR A 90 6.93 6.40 -3.77
N VAL A 91 8.19 6.48 -3.38
CA VAL A 91 8.63 6.56 -1.98
C VAL A 91 9.57 7.74 -1.86
N ARG A 92 9.19 8.73 -1.05
CA ARG A 92 9.99 9.90 -0.70
C ARG A 92 10.72 9.62 0.61
N PHE A 93 12.03 9.79 0.59
CA PHE A 93 12.89 9.70 1.75
C PHE A 93 13.39 11.09 2.11
N THR A 94 13.13 11.50 3.34
CA THR A 94 13.71 12.72 3.94
C THR A 94 14.69 12.31 5.01
N TRP A 95 15.83 13.01 5.07
CA TRP A 95 16.93 12.73 5.99
C TRP A 95 16.92 13.70 7.16
N ASP A 96 17.37 13.23 8.32
CA ASP A 96 17.79 14.09 9.41
C ASP A 96 19.24 14.51 9.15
N ASP A 97 19.43 15.80 8.88
CA ASP A 97 20.74 16.39 8.55
C ASP A 97 21.77 16.22 9.67
N SER A 98 21.33 16.10 10.93
CA SER A 98 22.22 15.97 12.08
C SER A 98 22.79 14.56 12.24
N THR A 99 22.00 13.53 11.90
CA THR A 99 22.39 12.13 12.05
C THR A 99 22.70 11.43 10.74
N GLY A 100 22.34 12.03 9.59
CA GLY A 100 22.42 11.41 8.29
C GLY A 100 21.54 10.16 8.16
N ARG A 101 20.48 10.05 8.96
CA ARG A 101 19.54 8.91 8.95
C ARG A 101 18.21 9.29 8.32
N VAL A 102 17.51 8.35 7.69
CA VAL A 102 16.16 8.58 7.15
C VAL A 102 15.23 8.93 8.31
N ALA A 103 14.69 10.15 8.28
CA ALA A 103 13.75 10.68 9.26
C ALA A 103 12.30 10.44 8.85
N ARG A 104 12.01 10.33 7.55
CA ARG A 104 10.65 10.12 7.05
C ARG A 104 10.62 9.33 5.75
N LEU A 105 9.60 8.46 5.62
CA LEU A 105 9.21 7.78 4.40
C LEU A 105 7.74 8.10 4.10
N ASP A 106 7.47 8.76 2.98
CA ASP A 106 6.11 8.96 2.47
C ASP A 106 5.94 8.18 1.18
N SER A 107 4.91 7.32 1.12
CA SER A 107 4.66 6.47 -0.04
C SER A 107 3.33 6.81 -0.69
N THR A 108 3.30 6.73 -2.02
CA THR A 108 2.06 6.74 -2.79
C THR A 108 1.97 5.48 -3.64
N ILE A 109 0.79 4.87 -3.72
CA ILE A 109 0.57 3.63 -4.47
C ILE A 109 -0.69 3.78 -5.32
N ASP A 110 -0.57 3.67 -6.63
CA ASP A 110 -1.72 3.63 -7.53
C ASP A 110 -2.37 2.24 -7.51
N LEU A 111 -3.31 2.05 -6.60
CA LEU A 111 -4.16 0.85 -6.55
C LEU A 111 -5.34 0.91 -7.53
N LEU A 112 -5.76 2.11 -7.92
CA LEU A 112 -6.99 2.31 -8.69
C LEU A 112 -6.83 1.85 -10.14
N SER A 113 -5.73 2.21 -10.79
CA SER A 113 -5.48 1.81 -12.18
C SER A 113 -5.47 0.29 -12.41
N PRO A 114 -4.74 -0.54 -11.63
CA PRO A 114 -4.81 -1.98 -11.80
C PRO A 114 -6.18 -2.57 -11.42
N LEU A 115 -6.86 -2.06 -10.40
CA LEU A 115 -8.22 -2.51 -10.07
C LEU A 115 -9.21 -2.20 -11.20
N LEU A 116 -9.13 -1.01 -11.80
CA LEU A 116 -9.98 -0.64 -12.94
C LEU A 116 -9.72 -1.55 -14.15
N ARG A 117 -8.47 -1.96 -14.39
CA ARG A 117 -8.16 -2.93 -15.46
C ARG A 117 -8.79 -4.30 -15.21
N VAL A 118 -8.82 -4.76 -13.96
CA VAL A 118 -9.42 -6.05 -13.56
C VAL A 118 -10.96 -5.98 -13.60
N LEU A 119 -11.53 -4.89 -13.10
CA LEU A 119 -12.97 -4.76 -12.87
C LEU A 119 -13.71 -4.10 -14.04
N GLY A 120 -13.03 -3.35 -14.90
CA GLY A 120 -13.64 -2.70 -16.07
C GLY A 120 -14.71 -1.64 -15.75
N SER A 121 -14.93 -1.33 -14.47
CA SER A 121 -15.96 -0.39 -14.00
C SER A 121 -15.43 0.42 -12.82
N LEU A 122 -15.54 1.75 -12.90
CA LEU A 122 -15.21 2.64 -11.78
C LEU A 122 -16.16 2.46 -10.60
N GLU A 123 -17.41 2.08 -10.85
CA GLU A 123 -18.39 1.77 -9.82
C GLU A 123 -17.92 0.55 -9.00
N ASP A 124 -17.53 -0.53 -9.67
CA ASP A 124 -16.98 -1.72 -9.00
C ASP A 124 -15.70 -1.39 -8.22
N VAL A 125 -14.80 -0.58 -8.79
CA VAL A 125 -13.59 -0.12 -8.10
C VAL A 125 -13.95 0.66 -6.84
N SER A 126 -14.94 1.56 -6.92
CA SER A 126 -15.39 2.35 -5.77
C SER A 126 -15.93 1.47 -4.64
N HIS A 127 -16.61 0.37 -4.97
CA HIS A 127 -17.07 -0.60 -3.98
C HIS A 127 -15.92 -1.37 -3.34
N VAL A 128 -14.87 -1.71 -4.10
CA VAL A 128 -13.69 -2.39 -3.55
C VAL A 128 -12.95 -1.50 -2.56
N VAL A 129 -12.71 -0.23 -2.91
CA VAL A 129 -11.89 0.67 -2.08
C VAL A 129 -12.68 1.42 -1.01
N GLY A 130 -14.00 1.56 -1.15
CA GLY A 130 -14.82 2.44 -0.32
C GLY A 130 -14.88 2.07 1.16
N GLU A 131 -14.87 0.78 1.48
CA GLU A 131 -14.87 0.25 2.86
C GLU A 131 -13.63 -0.61 3.15
N ALA A 132 -12.57 -0.43 2.35
CA ALA A 132 -11.34 -1.17 2.54
C ALA A 132 -10.64 -0.77 3.85
N LEU A 133 -10.01 -1.75 4.51
CA LEU A 133 -9.21 -1.53 5.72
C LEU A 133 -7.76 -1.11 5.42
N ILE A 134 -7.52 -0.62 4.20
CA ILE A 134 -6.31 0.09 3.81
C ILE A 134 -6.63 1.58 3.72
N THR A 135 -5.88 2.40 4.43
CA THR A 135 -6.12 3.85 4.48
C THR A 135 -5.63 4.55 3.20
N PRO A 136 -6.03 5.81 2.95
CA PRO A 136 -5.46 6.61 1.86
C PRO A 136 -3.95 6.84 1.97
N ALA A 137 -3.38 6.69 3.17
CA ALA A 137 -1.95 6.69 3.42
C ALA A 137 -1.29 5.31 3.16
N TYR A 138 -2.04 4.36 2.60
CA TYR A 138 -1.60 3.00 2.30
C TYR A 138 -1.11 2.24 3.54
N LEU A 139 -1.79 2.45 4.66
CA LEU A 139 -1.55 1.72 5.91
C LEU A 139 -2.64 0.68 6.09
N ILE A 140 -2.30 -0.51 6.56
CA ILE A 140 -3.26 -1.58 6.81
C ILE A 140 -3.47 -1.74 8.32
N GLY A 141 -4.73 -1.84 8.76
CA GLY A 141 -5.11 -2.08 10.15
C GLY A 141 -5.37 -0.81 10.99
N GLU A 142 -5.88 -1.00 12.21
CA GLU A 142 -6.27 0.11 13.09
C GLU A 142 -5.06 0.97 13.50
N ILE A 143 -5.13 2.25 13.16
CA ILE A 143 -4.24 3.28 13.68
C ILE A 143 -4.78 3.62 15.07
N TYR A 144 -4.29 2.93 16.11
CA TYR A 144 -4.56 3.36 17.48
C TYR A 144 -3.83 4.69 17.71
N TYR A 145 -4.60 5.76 17.88
CA TYR A 145 -4.13 7.06 18.41
C TYR A 145 -3.97 6.99 19.93
#